data_AF-A0A8H7AJ37-F1
#
_entry.id   AF-A0A8H7AJ37-F1
#
_cell.length_a   1.000
_cell.length_b   1.000
_cell.length_c   1.000
_cell.angle_alpha   90.00
_cell.angle_beta   90.00
_cell.angle_gamma   90.00
#
_symmetry.space_group_name_H-M   'P 1'
#
loop_
_entity.id
_entity.type
_entity.pdbx_description
1 polymer ?
#
loop_
_entity_poly.entity_id
_entity_poly.type
_entity_poly.pdbx_seq_one_letter_code
_entity_poly.pdbx_strand_id
1 'polypeptide(L)'
;MRCEGDQVRYGPDRLIFNTVTALRDVHSFGNNVQKCKGYQAMTHRVPNTITQRNKTLHVKQRRVLSQGFSDRAMRHYEEVIAAHVNEFCHHLTDEGVQSIQLQGGLAKNKWYSPTDMAQWCESGVVRFQAWVTLQLVEL
;
A
#
# COMPACT_ATOMS: atom_id res chain seq x y z
N MET A 1 -21.11 -12.52 -5.36
CA MET A 1 -21.38 -13.56 -6.37
C MET A 1 -20.50 -14.75 -6.03
N ARG A 2 -21.08 -15.83 -5.48
CA ARG A 2 -20.34 -17.05 -5.12
C ARG A 2 -20.46 -17.99 -6.32
N CYS A 3 -19.34 -18.39 -6.91
CA CYS A 3 -19.32 -19.27 -8.07
C CYS A 3 -19.36 -20.72 -7.56
N GLU A 4 -20.43 -21.46 -7.85
CA GLU A 4 -20.66 -22.81 -7.30
C GLU A 4 -20.03 -23.92 -8.17
N GLY A 5 -18.88 -23.65 -8.79
CA GLY A 5 -18.18 -24.64 -9.61
C GLY A 5 -16.70 -24.32 -9.78
N ASP A 6 -15.92 -25.35 -10.12
CA ASP A 6 -14.46 -25.25 -10.28
C ASP A 6 -14.05 -24.37 -11.46
N GLN A 7 -14.86 -24.37 -12.52
CA GLN A 7 -14.67 -23.56 -13.72
C GLN A 7 -16.02 -22.99 -14.17
N VAL A 8 -16.15 -21.67 -14.20
CA VAL A 8 -17.40 -20.99 -14.57
C VAL A 8 -17.14 -20.01 -15.71
N ARG A 9 -17.87 -20.17 -16.81
CA ARG A 9 -17.88 -19.23 -17.93
C ARG A 9 -18.97 -18.18 -17.70
N TYR A 10 -18.57 -16.92 -17.57
CA TYR A 10 -19.51 -15.80 -17.36
C TYR A 10 -19.62 -14.86 -18.56
N GLY A 11 -18.85 -15.10 -19.62
CA GLY A 11 -18.95 -14.35 -20.87
C GLY A 11 -18.24 -15.05 -22.03
N PRO A 12 -18.33 -14.48 -23.25
CA PRO A 12 -17.78 -15.10 -24.46
C PRO A 12 -16.28 -15.40 -24.37
N ASP A 13 -15.51 -14.53 -23.70
CA ASP A 13 -14.05 -14.66 -23.55
C ASP A 13 -13.61 -14.60 -22.08
N ARG A 14 -14.47 -15.07 -21.16
CA ARG A 14 -14.29 -14.83 -19.74
C ARG A 14 -14.64 -16.06 -18.89
N LEU A 15 -13.62 -16.57 -18.21
CA LEU A 15 -13.66 -17.74 -17.34
C LEU A 15 -13.22 -17.37 -15.93
N ILE A 16 -13.84 -18.00 -14.93
CA ILE A 16 -13.46 -17.97 -13.54
C ILE A 16 -13.00 -19.38 -13.18
N PHE A 17 -11.83 -19.49 -12.56
CA PHE A 17 -11.31 -20.73 -12.01
C PHE A 17 -11.28 -20.61 -10.49
N ASN A 18 -11.81 -21.61 -9.79
CA ASN A 18 -11.88 -21.64 -8.31
C ASN A 18 -10.98 -22.72 -7.69
N THR A 19 -10.05 -23.27 -8.47
CA THR A 19 -9.13 -24.32 -7.99
C THR A 19 -7.75 -23.74 -7.66
N VAL A 20 -7.12 -24.28 -6.62
CA VAL A 20 -5.75 -23.87 -6.21
C VAL A 20 -4.73 -24.18 -7.32
N THR A 21 -4.93 -25.27 -8.05
CA THR A 21 -4.11 -25.65 -9.20
C THR A 21 -4.17 -24.59 -10.30
N ALA A 22 -5.38 -24.14 -10.67
CA ALA A 22 -5.53 -23.09 -11.68
C ALA A 22 -4.96 -21.75 -11.20
N LEU A 23 -5.07 -21.41 -9.91
CA LEU A 23 -4.42 -20.22 -9.36
C LEU A 23 -2.90 -20.29 -9.55
N ARG A 24 -2.29 -21.43 -9.19
CA ARG A 24 -0.84 -21.65 -9.39
C ARG A 24 -0.48 -21.57 -10.86
N ASP A 25 -1.24 -22.22 -11.74
CA ASP A 25 -0.95 -22.26 -13.17
C ASP A 25 -1.18 -20.89 -13.87
N VAL A 26 -2.08 -20.05 -13.39
CA VAL A 26 -2.28 -18.70 -13.95
C VAL A 26 -1.18 -17.74 -13.48
N HIS A 27 -0.75 -17.85 -12.21
CA HIS A 27 0.20 -16.93 -11.60
C HIS A 27 1.66 -17.40 -11.64
N SER A 28 1.94 -18.64 -12.03
CA SER A 28 3.31 -19.15 -12.13
C SER A 28 4.10 -18.46 -13.24
N PHE A 29 5.41 -18.42 -13.03
CA PHE A 29 6.35 -17.84 -13.96
C PHE A 29 6.42 -18.68 -15.26
N GLY A 30 6.60 -18.02 -16.40
CA GLY A 30 6.78 -18.68 -17.69
C GLY A 30 5.50 -19.10 -18.42
N ASN A 31 4.32 -18.98 -17.79
CA ASN A 31 3.08 -19.43 -18.41
C ASN A 31 2.60 -18.53 -19.55
N ASN A 32 1.88 -19.13 -20.50
CA ASN A 32 1.30 -18.45 -21.65
C ASN A 32 0.00 -17.69 -21.32
N VAL A 33 0.02 -16.96 -20.20
CA VAL A 33 -1.08 -16.10 -19.77
C VAL A 33 -0.62 -14.64 -19.78
N GLN A 34 -1.55 -13.74 -20.06
CA GLN A 34 -1.34 -12.29 -20.01
C GLN A 34 -2.53 -11.63 -19.32
N LYS A 35 -2.27 -10.56 -18.55
CA LYS A 35 -3.32 -9.71 -17.98
C LYS A 35 -4.29 -9.25 -19.08
N CYS A 36 -5.59 -9.28 -18.79
CA CYS A 36 -6.63 -8.94 -19.75
C CYS A 36 -6.60 -7.44 -20.13
N LYS A 37 -7.26 -7.06 -21.24
CA LYS A 37 -7.35 -5.66 -21.67
C LYS A 37 -8.01 -4.75 -20.63
N GLY A 38 -8.88 -5.29 -19.77
CA GLY A 38 -9.54 -4.55 -18.69
C GLY A 38 -8.58 -3.86 -17.71
N TYR A 39 -7.34 -4.36 -17.56
CA TYR A 39 -6.32 -3.69 -16.74
C TYR A 39 -5.92 -2.31 -17.27
N GLN A 40 -6.17 -2.01 -18.55
CA GLN A 40 -5.95 -0.68 -19.12
C GLN A 40 -6.88 0.37 -18.51
N ALA A 41 -8.10 0.00 -18.13
CA ALA A 41 -9.04 0.91 -17.47
C ALA A 41 -8.54 1.33 -16.07
N MET A 42 -7.70 0.52 -15.43
CA MET A 42 -7.08 0.82 -14.13
C MET A 42 -5.79 1.63 -14.26
N THR A 43 -5.38 2.01 -15.48
CA THR A 43 -4.11 2.70 -15.71
C THR A 43 -4.32 4.22 -15.68
N HIS A 44 -3.68 4.88 -14.72
CA HIS A 44 -3.66 6.34 -14.64
C HIS A 44 -2.47 6.89 -15.41
N ARG A 45 -2.69 7.32 -16.66
CA ARG A 45 -1.69 7.87 -17.61
C ARG A 45 -0.57 6.89 -18.02
N VAL A 46 0.13 6.30 -17.07
CA VAL A 46 1.26 5.38 -17.27
C VAL A 46 1.01 4.06 -16.53
N PRO A 47 1.27 2.89 -17.15
CA PRO A 47 1.10 1.60 -16.47
C PRO A 47 2.06 1.43 -15.30
N ASN A 48 1.51 1.18 -14.11
CA ASN A 48 2.27 0.76 -12.94
C ASN A 48 2.54 -0.76 -13.00
N THR A 49 3.29 -1.30 -12.04
CA THR A 49 3.65 -2.74 -12.05
C THR A 49 2.43 -3.66 -11.97
N ILE A 50 1.34 -3.23 -11.34
CA ILE A 50 0.11 -4.02 -11.25
C ILE A 50 -0.63 -4.01 -12.60
N THR A 51 -0.73 -2.86 -13.26
CA THR A 51 -1.48 -2.71 -14.52
C THR A 51 -0.67 -3.01 -15.78
N GLN A 52 0.66 -3.07 -15.69
CA GLN A 52 1.55 -3.37 -16.81
C GLN A 52 1.26 -4.77 -17.37
N ARG A 53 0.85 -4.80 -18.65
CA ARG A 53 0.53 -6.02 -19.41
C ARG A 53 1.73 -6.58 -20.17
N ASN A 54 2.71 -5.74 -20.51
CA ASN A 54 3.93 -6.19 -21.19
C ASN A 54 4.87 -6.85 -20.18
N LYS A 55 5.17 -8.14 -20.39
CA LYS A 55 6.02 -8.93 -19.48
C LYS A 55 7.43 -8.37 -19.34
N THR A 56 8.06 -7.87 -20.41
CA THR A 56 9.44 -7.37 -20.34
C THR A 56 9.52 -6.07 -19.55
N LEU A 57 8.57 -5.14 -19.77
CA LEU A 57 8.46 -3.91 -18.99
C LEU A 57 8.09 -4.19 -17.54
N HIS A 58 7.19 -5.14 -17.30
CA HIS A 58 6.82 -5.55 -15.95
C HIS A 58 8.02 -6.08 -15.17
N VAL A 59 8.84 -6.95 -15.77
CA VAL A 59 10.06 -7.48 -15.13
C VAL A 59 11.03 -6.35 -14.79
N LYS A 60 11.23 -5.39 -15.71
CA LYS A 60 12.11 -4.22 -15.47
C LYS A 60 11.58 -3.36 -14.30
N GLN A 61 10.30 -2.98 -14.34
CA GLN A 61 9.68 -2.18 -13.28
C GLN A 61 9.75 -2.88 -11.92
N ARG A 62 9.40 -4.18 -11.88
CA ARG A 62 9.47 -4.99 -10.67
C ARG A 62 10.90 -5.05 -10.12
N ARG A 63 11.90 -5.27 -10.97
CA ARG A 63 13.32 -5.35 -10.54
C ARG A 63 13.78 -4.08 -9.84
N VAL A 64 13.41 -2.91 -10.37
CA VAL A 64 13.72 -1.61 -9.75
C VAL A 64 13.01 -1.49 -8.41
N LEU A 65 11.70 -1.75 -8.36
CA LEU A 65 10.91 -1.68 -7.12
C LEU A 65 11.41 -2.66 -6.05
N SER A 66 11.82 -3.87 -6.42
CA SER A 66 12.29 -4.90 -5.49
C SER A 66 13.51 -4.48 -4.67
N GLN A 67 14.29 -3.47 -5.10
CA GLN A 67 15.39 -2.94 -4.29
C GLN A 67 14.87 -2.22 -3.04
N GLY A 68 13.82 -1.41 -3.20
CA GLY A 68 13.16 -0.69 -2.09
C GLY A 68 12.36 -1.61 -1.16
N PHE A 69 11.98 -2.80 -1.62
CA PHE A 69 11.31 -3.83 -0.80
C PHE A 69 12.23 -5.01 -0.45
N SER A 70 13.54 -4.78 -0.42
CA SER A 70 14.50 -5.79 0.06
C SER A 70 14.41 -5.95 1.58
N ASP A 71 14.85 -7.09 2.12
CA ASP A 71 14.86 -7.34 3.58
C ASP A 71 15.60 -6.22 4.34
N ARG A 72 16.74 -5.78 3.80
CA ARG A 72 17.51 -4.65 4.35
C ARG A 72 16.71 -3.35 4.35
N ALA A 73 16.00 -3.03 3.27
CA ALA A 73 15.20 -1.82 3.19
C ALA A 73 14.00 -1.88 4.15
N MET A 74 13.34 -3.04 4.26
CA MET A 74 12.23 -3.24 5.20
C MET A 74 12.64 -3.05 6.65
N ARG A 75 13.81 -3.54 7.07
CA ARG A 75 14.35 -3.30 8.42
C ARG A 75 14.63 -1.82 8.67
N HIS A 76 15.11 -1.09 7.67
CA HIS A 76 15.31 0.36 7.80
C HIS A 76 13.99 1.13 7.95
N TYR A 77 12.93 0.67 7.27
CA TYR A 77 11.60 1.26 7.40
C TYR A 77 10.91 0.93 8.73
N GLU A 78 11.31 -0.14 9.43
CA GLU A 78 10.70 -0.55 10.70
C GLU A 78 10.71 0.58 11.72
N GLU A 79 11.85 1.22 11.95
CA GLU A 79 12.00 2.33 12.90
C GLU A 79 11.13 3.53 12.51
N VAL A 80 11.10 3.85 11.22
CA VAL A 80 10.31 4.97 10.67
C VAL A 80 8.82 4.69 10.83
N ILE A 81 8.35 3.49 10.50
CA ILE A 81 6.94 3.10 10.66
C ILE A 81 6.56 3.11 12.15
N ALA A 82 7.40 2.56 13.02
CA ALA A 82 7.16 2.57 14.46
C ALA A 82 7.06 3.98 15.03
N ALA A 83 7.90 4.92 14.57
CA ALA A 83 7.81 6.32 14.95
C ALA A 83 6.45 6.94 14.58
N HIS A 84 5.99 6.76 13.33
CA HIS A 84 4.68 7.26 12.89
C HIS A 84 3.52 6.60 13.65
N VAL A 85 3.61 5.30 13.95
CA VAL A 85 2.60 4.61 14.75
C VAL A 85 2.53 5.18 16.17
N ASN A 86 3.68 5.40 16.80
CA ASN A 86 3.75 5.99 18.14
C ASN A 86 3.22 7.43 18.16
N GLU A 87 3.58 8.24 17.17
CA GLU A 87 3.07 9.61 17.01
C GLU A 87 1.54 9.61 16.82
N PHE A 88 1.03 8.73 15.96
CA PHE A 88 -0.41 8.58 15.75
C PHE A 88 -1.13 8.15 17.05
N CYS A 89 -0.56 7.19 17.80
CA CYS A 89 -1.10 6.79 19.08
C CYS A 89 -1.06 7.92 20.12
N HIS A 90 -0.02 8.75 20.12
CA HIS A 90 0.09 9.91 21.01
C HIS A 90 -1.00 10.94 20.72
N HIS A 91 -1.26 11.26 19.46
CA HIS A 91 -2.37 12.16 19.08
C HIS A 91 -3.74 11.60 19.51
N LEU A 92 -3.95 10.28 19.35
CA LEU A 92 -5.17 9.62 19.82
C LEU A 92 -5.36 9.71 21.33
N THR A 93 -4.28 9.59 22.12
CA THR A 93 -4.36 9.66 23.57
C THR A 93 -4.44 11.09 24.10
N ASP A 94 -3.72 12.04 23.53
CA ASP A 94 -3.65 13.39 24.08
C ASP A 94 -4.95 14.18 23.82
N GLU A 95 -5.51 14.10 22.61
CA GLU A 95 -6.81 14.71 22.32
C GLU A 95 -7.97 13.90 22.95
N GLY A 96 -7.83 12.56 22.99
CA GLY A 96 -8.79 11.66 23.63
C GLY A 96 -8.88 11.86 25.15
N VAL A 97 -7.74 12.06 25.83
CA VAL A 97 -7.66 12.22 27.30
C VAL A 97 -8.03 13.65 27.73
N GLN A 98 -7.69 14.69 26.96
CA GLN A 98 -8.12 16.06 27.27
C GLN A 98 -9.65 16.21 27.26
N SER A 99 -10.36 15.46 26.41
CA SER A 99 -11.83 15.44 26.40
C SER A 99 -12.44 14.75 27.64
N ILE A 100 -11.70 13.86 28.31
CA ILE A 100 -12.17 13.07 29.45
C ILE A 100 -11.80 13.73 30.80
N GLN A 101 -10.65 14.40 30.89
CA GLN A 101 -10.18 14.99 32.15
C GLN A 101 -10.99 16.22 32.61
N LEU A 102 -11.76 16.87 31.72
CA LEU A 102 -12.63 17.99 32.08
C LEU A 102 -13.96 17.58 32.74
N GLN A 103 -14.29 16.27 32.79
CA GLN A 103 -15.43 15.76 33.53
C GLN A 103 -14.96 14.63 34.45
N GLY A 104 -14.88 14.93 35.74
CA GLY A 104 -14.32 14.06 36.77
C GLY A 104 -14.68 12.57 36.62
N GLY A 105 -13.63 11.74 36.68
CA GLY A 105 -13.72 10.28 36.68
C GLY A 105 -13.83 9.69 35.27
N LEU A 106 -12.90 8.80 34.92
CA LEU A 106 -12.88 8.01 33.69
C LEU A 106 -14.24 7.32 33.45
N ALA A 107 -15.13 8.01 32.74
CA ALA A 107 -16.41 7.48 32.33
C ALA A 107 -16.15 6.40 31.28
N LYS A 108 -16.15 5.14 31.73
CA LYS A 108 -15.74 3.95 30.97
C LYS A 108 -16.44 3.73 29.60
N ASN A 109 -17.40 4.55 29.20
CA ASN A 109 -18.27 4.33 28.04
C ASN A 109 -18.64 5.59 27.23
N LYS A 110 -17.87 6.70 27.31
CA LYS A 110 -18.11 7.87 26.45
C LYS A 110 -17.19 7.86 25.23
N TRP A 111 -17.78 8.04 24.05
CA TRP A 111 -17.05 8.31 22.81
C TRP A 111 -16.37 9.68 22.88
N TYR A 112 -15.20 9.80 22.25
CA TYR A 112 -14.49 11.07 22.07
C TYR A 112 -15.24 11.99 21.09
N SER A 113 -14.94 13.29 21.11
CA SER A 113 -15.49 14.23 20.13
C SER A 113 -15.04 13.87 18.71
N PRO A 114 -15.85 14.08 17.66
CA PRO A 114 -15.42 13.87 16.30
C PRO A 114 -14.15 14.68 16.00
N THR A 115 -13.06 13.98 15.68
CA THR A 115 -11.77 14.58 15.33
C THR A 115 -11.45 14.24 13.88
N ASP A 116 -10.99 15.24 13.12
CA ASP A 116 -10.51 15.04 11.76
C ASP A 116 -9.08 14.47 11.78
N MET A 117 -8.98 13.14 11.61
CA MET A 117 -7.70 12.42 11.64
C MET A 117 -6.82 12.69 10.41
N ALA A 118 -7.34 13.34 9.35
CA ALA A 118 -6.57 13.64 8.15
C ALA A 118 -5.38 14.56 8.46
N GLN A 119 -5.58 15.51 9.39
CA GLN A 119 -4.56 16.46 9.81
C GLN A 119 -3.33 15.78 10.43
N TRP A 120 -3.53 14.67 11.13
CA TRP A 120 -2.44 13.90 11.73
C TRP A 120 -1.62 13.15 10.66
N CYS A 121 -2.29 12.63 9.63
CA CYS A 121 -1.65 11.93 8.51
C CYS A 121 -0.89 12.88 7.55
N GLU A 122 -1.21 14.17 7.55
CA GLU A 122 -0.53 15.19 6.75
C GLU A 122 0.72 15.77 7.44
N SER A 123 0.76 15.74 8.78
CA SER A 123 1.84 16.31 9.58
C SER A 123 3.16 15.53 9.54
N GLY A 124 3.13 14.28 9.04
CA GLY A 124 4.31 13.45 8.76
C GLY A 124 5.09 13.89 7.53
N VAL A 125 5.30 15.19 7.35
CA VAL A 125 6.28 15.70 6.39
C VAL A 125 7.61 15.13 6.82
N VAL A 126 8.05 14.10 6.11
CA VAL A 126 9.42 13.67 6.01
C VAL A 126 10.23 14.94 5.74
N ARG A 127 10.74 15.56 6.80
CA ARG A 127 11.87 16.46 6.72
C ARG A 127 13.03 15.57 6.30
N PHE A 128 13.11 15.27 5.01
CA PHE A 128 14.38 15.12 4.35
C PHE A 128 15.10 16.44 4.66
N GLN A 129 15.87 16.46 5.74
CA GLN A 129 16.87 17.48 5.89
C GLN A 129 17.78 17.30 4.68
N ALA A 130 17.57 18.13 3.68
CA ALA A 130 18.47 18.33 2.58
C ALA A 130 19.77 18.92 3.16
N TRP A 131 20.60 18.06 3.73
CA TRP A 131 22.04 18.28 3.89
C TRP A 131 22.73 17.62 2.71
N VAL A 132 22.52 18.17 1.52
CA VAL A 132 23.51 18.12 0.44
C VAL A 132 23.52 19.50 -0.18
N THR A 133 24.00 20.49 0.59
CA THR A 133 24.53 21.73 0.04
C THR A 133 26.00 21.51 -0.28
N LEU A 134 26.36 21.85 -1.53
CA LEU A 134 27.69 22.23 -1.99
C LEU A 134 28.76 21.14 -2.12
N GLN A 135 28.87 20.59 -3.33
CA GLN A 135 30.17 20.57 -4.02
C GLN A 135 29.97 20.83 -5.51
N LEU A 136 29.86 22.13 -5.83
CA LEU A 136 30.45 22.70 -7.03
C LEU A 136 31.95 22.39 -6.98
N VAL A 137 32.42 21.52 -7.88
CA VAL A 137 33.80 21.55 -8.35
C VAL A 137 33.70 21.47 -9.86
N GLU A 138 33.90 22.61 -10.51
CA GLU A 138 34.42 22.64 -11.87
C GLU A 138 35.75 21.88 -11.89
N LEU A 139 35.82 20.85 -12.72
CA LEU A 139 36.80 20.69 -13.80
C LEU A 139 36.14 19.87 -14.92
#